data_AF-A0A852X5L4-F1
#
_entry.id   AF-A0A852X5L4-F1
#
_cell.length_a   1.000
_cell.length_b   1.000
_cell.length_c   1.000
_cell.angle_alpha   90.00
_cell.angle_beta   90.00
_cell.angle_gamma   90.00
#
_symmetry.space_group_name_H-M   'P 1'
#
loop_
_entity.id
_entity.type
_entity.pdbx_description
1 polymer ?
#
loop_
_entity_poly.entity_id
_entity_poly.type
_entity_poly.pdbx_seq_one_letter_code
_entity_poly.pdbx_strand_id
1 'polypeptide(L)'
;MTRLRISAQDIAALGDQIAHAQDYMQSRAVRAAAAPFPDYGFLDAGGEAYRRVLGDFEEQRISVGSEMLRLRDRSRSASGAYLDVEALNRDTLRP
;
A
#
# COMPACT_ATOMS: atom_id res chain seq x y z
N MET A 1 29.34 -1.50 17.86
CA MET A 1 28.37 -0.81 16.99
C MET A 1 27.93 -1.76 15.90
N THR A 2 26.68 -2.20 15.92
CA THR A 2 26.10 -3.02 14.85
C THR A 2 25.79 -2.09 13.68
N ARG A 3 26.45 -2.28 12.53
CA ARG A 3 26.15 -1.53 11.31
C ARG A 3 24.81 -2.03 10.79
N LEU A 4 23.78 -1.20 10.88
CA LEU A 4 22.48 -1.49 10.29
C LEU A 4 22.66 -1.44 8.77
N ARG A 5 22.82 -2.60 8.15
CA ARG A 5 23.05 -2.71 6.71
C ARG A 5 21.70 -2.94 6.05
N ILE A 6 21.11 -1.86 5.56
CA ILE A 6 19.88 -1.91 4.77
C ILE A 6 20.29 -2.33 3.35
N SER A 7 19.80 -3.46 2.85
CA SER A 7 20.10 -3.88 1.48
C SER A 7 19.08 -3.31 0.50
N ALA A 8 19.53 -2.98 -0.72
CA ALA A 8 18.63 -2.55 -1.79
C ALA A 8 17.55 -3.59 -2.12
N GLN A 9 17.87 -4.88 -1.95
CA GLN A 9 16.92 -5.99 -2.09
C GLN A 9 15.84 -5.95 -1.02
N ASP A 10 16.18 -5.66 0.24
CA ASP A 10 15.19 -5.54 1.32
C ASP A 10 14.25 -4.35 1.10
N ILE A 11 14.77 -3.22 0.59
CA ILE A 11 13.96 -2.05 0.25
C ILE A 11 13.00 -2.37 -0.92
N ALA A 12 13.46 -3.10 -1.93
CA ALA A 12 12.61 -3.53 -3.05
C ALA A 12 11.53 -4.52 -2.59
N ALA A 13 11.90 -5.49 -1.76
CA ALA A 13 10.98 -6.46 -1.17
C ALA A 13 9.90 -5.79 -0.31
N LEU A 14 10.25 -4.74 0.43
CA LEU A 14 9.27 -3.92 1.16
C LEU A 14 8.25 -3.29 0.20
N GLY A 15 8.70 -2.74 -0.93
CA GLY A 15 7.82 -2.18 -1.96
C GLY A 15 6.84 -3.22 -2.53
N ASP A 16 7.29 -4.45 -2.75
CA ASP A 16 6.44 -5.53 -3.25
C ASP A 16 5.45 -6.03 -2.19
N GLN A 17 5.84 -6.08 -0.91
CA GLN A 17 4.93 -6.40 0.21
C GLN A 17 3.81 -5.35 0.35
N ILE A 18 4.14 -4.06 0.16
CA ILE A 18 3.15 -2.97 0.18
C ILE A 18 2.15 -3.14 -0.96
N ALA A 19 2.61 -3.49 -2.16
CA ALA A 19 1.72 -3.77 -3.29
C ALA A 19 0.77 -4.94 -2.98
N HIS A 20 1.30 -6.02 -2.38
CA HIS A 20 0.50 -7.18 -2.00
C HIS A 20 -0.59 -6.85 -0.97
N ALA A 21 -0.29 -5.98 0.01
CA ALA A 21 -1.27 -5.51 0.98
C ALA A 21 -2.37 -4.66 0.32
N GLN A 22 -2.00 -3.80 -0.64
CA GLN A 22 -2.94 -2.98 -1.40
C GLN A 22 -3.88 -3.84 -2.26
N ASP A 23 -3.36 -4.87 -2.94
CA ASP A 23 -4.18 -5.81 -3.72
C ASP A 23 -5.15 -6.61 -2.82
N TYR A 24 -4.67 -7.02 -1.63
CA TYR A 24 -5.53 -7.69 -0.66
C TYR A 24 -6.69 -6.80 -0.20
N MET A 25 -6.39 -5.54 0.15
CA MET A 25 -7.42 -4.56 0.56
C MET A 25 -8.42 -4.29 -0.57
N GLN A 26 -7.95 -4.17 -1.81
CA GLN A 26 -8.81 -4.02 -3.00
C GLN A 26 -9.76 -5.22 -3.14
N SER A 27 -9.24 -6.45 -3.05
CA SER A 27 -10.03 -7.67 -3.20
C SER A 27 -11.11 -7.81 -2.13
N ARG A 28 -10.80 -7.40 -0.89
CA ARG A 28 -11.74 -7.39 0.25
C ARG A 28 -12.85 -6.37 0.05
N ALA A 29 -12.52 -5.17 -0.44
CA ALA A 29 -13.50 -4.12 -0.69
C ALA A 29 -14.48 -4.48 -1.80
N VAL A 30 -14.00 -5.07 -2.91
CA VAL A 30 -14.88 -5.56 -3.99
C VAL A 30 -15.90 -6.59 -3.46
N ARG A 31 -15.47 -7.47 -2.55
CA ARG A 31 -16.37 -8.43 -1.90
C ARG A 31 -17.39 -7.75 -0.97
N ALA A 32 -16.99 -6.71 -0.25
CA ALA A 32 -17.89 -5.96 0.63
C ALA A 32 -18.95 -5.18 -0.16
N ALA A 33 -18.58 -4.56 -1.28
CA ALA A 33 -19.51 -3.84 -2.15
C ALA A 33 -20.50 -4.76 -2.88
N ALA A 34 -20.12 -6.02 -3.15
CA ALA A 34 -20.98 -7.01 -3.79
C ALA A 34 -21.91 -7.75 -2.81
N ALA A 35 -21.74 -7.56 -1.50
CA ALA A 35 -22.59 -8.23 -0.51
C ALA A 35 -24.00 -7.59 -0.49
N PRO A 36 -25.08 -8.38 -0.56
CA PRO A 36 -26.43 -7.85 -0.45
C PRO A 36 -26.62 -7.18 0.91
N PHE A 37 -27.29 -6.03 0.90
CA PHE A 37 -27.71 -5.36 2.14
C PHE A 37 -28.58 -6.34 2.94
N PRO A 38 -28.18 -6.74 4.16
CA PRO A 38 -29.07 -7.50 5.00
C PRO A 38 -30.18 -6.56 5.42
N ASP A 39 -31.37 -6.77 4.86
CA ASP A 39 -32.56 -6.03 5.25
C ASP A 39 -32.95 -6.50 6.67
N TYR A 40 -32.40 -5.83 7.68
CA TYR A 40 -32.75 -6.05 9.08
C TYR A 40 -34.12 -5.43 9.44
N GLY A 41 -34.96 -5.11 8.45
CA GLY A 41 -36.30 -4.54 8.65
C GLY A 41 -36.29 -3.04 8.95
N PHE A 42 -35.22 -2.32 8.56
CA PHE A 42 -35.15 -0.87 8.71
C PHE A 42 -35.85 -0.18 7.54
N LEU A 43 -36.82 0.69 7.85
CA LEU A 43 -37.42 1.62 6.87
C LEU A 43 -36.33 2.58 6.32
N ASP A 44 -36.49 3.02 5.06
CA ASP A 44 -35.61 3.82 4.17
C ASP A 44 -34.35 4.51 4.73
N ALA A 45 -34.41 5.09 5.92
CA ALA A 45 -33.28 5.70 6.63
C ALA A 45 -32.11 4.74 6.91
N GLY A 46 -32.37 3.45 7.15
CA GLY A 46 -31.32 2.44 7.37
C GLY A 46 -30.47 2.19 6.12
N GLY A 47 -31.09 2.20 4.94
CA GLY A 47 -30.41 2.02 3.67
C GLY A 47 -29.57 3.24 3.25
N GLU A 48 -29.98 4.46 3.63
CA GLU A 48 -29.18 5.67 3.41
C GLU A 48 -27.95 5.74 4.33
N ALA A 49 -28.12 5.44 5.61
CA ALA A 49 -27.00 5.41 6.56
C ALA A 49 -25.95 4.37 6.14
N TYR A 50 -26.39 3.19 5.68
CA TYR A 50 -25.48 2.15 5.16
C TYR A 50 -24.75 2.59 3.89
N ARG A 51 -25.45 3.21 2.93
CA ARG A 51 -24.81 3.76 1.72
C ARG A 51 -23.77 4.83 2.06
N ARG A 52 -24.03 5.67 3.07
CA ARG A 52 -23.08 6.67 3.54
C ARG A 52 -21.82 6.04 4.13
N VAL A 53 -21.98 5.07 5.03
CA VAL A 53 -20.85 4.34 5.63
C VAL A 53 -20.02 3.61 4.58
N LEU A 54 -20.66 3.01 3.57
CA LEU A 54 -19.97 2.43 2.43
C LEU A 54 -19.19 3.49 1.63
N GLY A 55 -19.78 4.66 1.40
CA GLY A 55 -19.11 5.78 0.73
C GLY A 55 -17.86 6.26 1.49
N ASP A 56 -17.99 6.49 2.80
CA ASP A 56 -16.88 6.90 3.67
C ASP A 56 -15.77 5.83 3.70
N PHE A 57 -16.14 4.55 3.74
CA PHE A 57 -15.18 3.44 3.66
C PHE A 57 -14.43 3.42 2.32
N GLU A 58 -15.14 3.61 1.20
CA GLU A 58 -14.54 3.66 -0.13
C GLU A 58 -13.57 4.84 -0.30
N GLU A 59 -13.91 6.01 0.25
CA GLU A 59 -13.03 7.18 0.26
C GLU A 59 -11.72 6.89 1.02
N GLN A 60 -11.82 6.32 2.22
CA GLN A 60 -10.65 5.94 3.01
C GLN A 60 -9.80 4.88 2.31
N ARG A 61 -10.42 3.89 1.67
CA ARG A 61 -9.74 2.86 0.90
C ARG A 61 -8.92 3.45 -0.25
N ILE A 62 -9.50 4.38 -1.02
CA ILE A 62 -8.82 5.05 -2.12
C ILE A 62 -7.62 5.86 -1.61
N SER A 63 -7.81 6.60 -0.51
CA SER A 63 -6.76 7.38 0.14
C SER A 63 -5.58 6.49 0.57
N VAL A 64 -5.85 5.44 1.35
CA VAL A 64 -4.83 4.51 1.85
C VAL A 64 -4.13 3.79 0.69
N GLY A 65 -4.86 3.34 -0.32
CA GLY A 65 -4.28 2.71 -1.51
C GLY A 65 -3.33 3.64 -2.27
N SER A 66 -3.70 4.93 -2.38
CA SER A 66 -2.86 5.95 -3.01
C SER A 66 -1.56 6.20 -2.24
N GLU A 67 -1.62 6.25 -0.90
CA GLU A 67 -0.44 6.37 -0.04
C GLU A 67 0.47 5.13 -0.13
N MET A 68 -0.10 3.93 -0.19
CA MET A 68 0.65 2.69 -0.37
C MET A 68 1.40 2.67 -1.72
N LEU A 69 0.76 3.11 -2.81
CA LEU A 69 1.41 3.23 -4.11
C LEU A 69 2.57 4.25 -4.08
N ARG A 70 2.35 5.41 -3.46
CA ARG A 70 3.41 6.42 -3.26
C ARG A 70 4.59 5.85 -2.46
N LEU A 71 4.31 5.07 -1.42
CA LEU A 71 5.34 4.45 -0.59
C LEU A 71 6.13 3.40 -1.38
N ARG A 72 5.46 2.57 -2.19
CA ARG A 72 6.11 1.63 -3.11
C ARG A 72 7.06 2.34 -4.07
N ASP A 73 6.60 3.42 -4.71
CA ASP A 73 7.41 4.16 -5.67
C ASP A 73 8.65 4.76 -4.99
N ARG A 74 8.47 5.35 -3.80
CA ARG A 74 9.58 5.86 -2.98
C ARG A 74 10.57 4.77 -2.61
N SER A 75 10.09 3.59 -2.20
CA SER A 75 10.96 2.45 -1.89
C SER A 75 11.77 2.01 -3.12
N ARG A 76 11.15 1.94 -4.30
CA ARG A 76 11.87 1.60 -5.54
C ARG A 76 12.92 2.64 -5.91
N SER A 77 12.59 3.93 -5.84
CA SER A 77 13.54 5.01 -6.08
C SER A 77 14.70 4.99 -5.08
N ALA A 78 14.41 4.75 -3.80
CA ALA A 78 15.44 4.66 -2.74
C ALA A 78 16.37 3.46 -2.95
N SER A 79 15.83 2.31 -3.38
CA SER A 79 16.64 1.13 -3.72
C SER A 79 17.60 1.42 -4.89
N GLY A 80 17.12 2.08 -5.95
CA GLY A 80 17.95 2.50 -7.08
C GLY A 80 19.08 3.44 -6.64
N ALA A 81 18.75 4.50 -5.89
CA ALA A 81 19.74 5.44 -5.38
C ALA A 81 20.78 4.77 -4.47
N TYR A 82 20.37 3.77 -3.67
CA TYR A 82 21.31 3.01 -2.82
C TYR A 82 22.29 2.18 -3.66
N LEU A 83 21.82 1.53 -4.74
CA LEU A 83 22.67 0.78 -5.66
C LEU A 83 23.67 1.69 -6.38
N ASP A 84 23.23 2.87 -6.83
CA ASP A 84 24.10 3.85 -7.50
C ASP A 84 25.23 4.32 -6.56
N VAL A 85 24.91 4.57 -5.29
CA VAL A 85 25.90 4.95 -4.27
C VAL A 85 26.85 3.79 -3.93
N GLU A 86 26.36 2.55 -3.82
CA GLU A 86 27.23 1.39 -3.62
C GLU A 86 28.16 1.15 -4.84
N ALA A 87 27.67 1.37 -6.06
CA ALA A 87 28.46 1.27 -7.29
C ALA A 87 29.54 2.36 -7.35
N LEU A 88 29.17 3.62 -7.11
CA LEU A 88 30.11 4.73 -7.05
C LEU A 88 31.20 4.48 -6.00
N ASN A 89 30.81 4.07 -4.79
CA ASN A 89 31.78 3.74 -3.75
C ASN A 89 32.71 2.60 -4.16
N ARG A 90 32.19 1.56 -4.84
CA ARG A 90 33.01 0.44 -5.32
C ARG A 90 34.05 0.88 -6.35
N ASP A 91 33.66 1.75 -7.28
CA ASP A 91 34.54 2.25 -8.34
C ASP A 91 35.57 3.26 -7.79
N THR A 92 35.21 4.03 -6.77
CA THR A 92 36.13 5.00 -6.13
C THR A 92 37.11 4.33 -5.16
N LEU A 93 36.75 3.16 -4.59
CA LEU A 93 37.56 2.42 -3.61
C LEU A 93 38.38 1.28 -4.22
N ARG A 94 38.30 1.05 -5.54
CA ARG A 94 39.20 0.15 -6.26
C ARG A 94 40.34 0.97 -6.89
N PRO A 95 41.60 0.79 -6.46
CA PRO A 95 42.76 1.41 -7.11
C PRO A 95 42.98 0.87 -8.53
#